data_AF-A0A1Q7UGM1-F1
#
_entry.id   AF-A0A1Q7UGM1-F1
#
_cell.length_a   1.000
_cell.length_b   1.000
_cell.length_c   1.000
_cell.angle_alpha   90.00
_cell.angle_beta   90.00
_cell.angle_gamma   90.00
#
_symmetry.space_group_name_H-M   'P 1'
#
loop_
_entity.id
_entity.type
_entity.pdbx_description
1 polymer ?
#
loop_
_entity_poly.entity_id
_entity_poly.type
_entity_poly.pdbx_seq_one_letter_code
_entity_poly.pdbx_strand_id
1 'polypeptide(L)'
;MDLLPRARRSRRGGPDDDREENWFERIGLARLTGRRPGELEQTNEEAAVDARYLDVLPLPDGSYRIYYEARLPDESHELRTELIPPR
;
A
#
# COMPACT_ATOMS: atom_id res chain seq x y z
N MET A 1 12.40 -13.85 -12.42
CA MET A 1 11.15 -13.10 -12.21
C MET A 1 10.74 -13.33 -10.77
N ASP A 2 11.37 -12.61 -9.84
CA ASP A 2 11.05 -12.73 -8.42
C ASP A 2 9.97 -11.71 -8.07
N LEU A 3 8.82 -12.21 -7.61
CA LEU A 3 7.70 -11.41 -7.14
C LEU A 3 8.10 -10.75 -5.81
N LEU A 4 8.24 -9.42 -5.79
CA LEU A 4 8.39 -8.68 -4.54
C LEU A 4 7.16 -8.93 -3.66
N PRO A 5 7.33 -9.38 -2.40
CA PRO A 5 6.20 -9.65 -1.52
C PRO A 5 5.54 -8.33 -1.10
N ARG A 6 4.29 -8.11 -1.51
CA ARG A 6 3.47 -7.02 -0.98
C ARG A 6 2.92 -7.41 0.39
N ALA A 7 3.34 -6.73 1.46
CA ALA A 7 2.60 -6.79 2.72
C ALA A 7 1.21 -6.20 2.52
N ARG A 8 0.19 -6.98 2.84
CA ARG A 8 -1.15 -6.46 3.17
C ARG A 8 -1.45 -6.95 4.57
N ARG A 9 -1.66 -6.03 5.52
CA ARG A 9 -2.18 -6.37 6.85
C ARG A 9 -3.57 -5.72 6.96
N SER A 10 -4.61 -6.52 6.77
CA SER A 10 -5.95 -6.14 7.22
C SER A 10 -6.06 -6.41 8.72
N ARG A 11 -6.55 -5.44 9.48
CA ARG A 11 -6.99 -5.65 10.87
C ARG A 11 -8.49 -5.88 10.81
N ARG A 12 -8.95 -7.04 11.28
CA ARG A 12 -10.38 -7.27 11.56
C ARG A 12 -10.70 -6.55 12.87
N GLY A 13 -11.75 -5.75 12.87
CA GLY A 13 -12.21 -5.08 14.08
C GLY A 13 -12.56 -6.07 15.19
N GLY A 14 -12.21 -5.72 16.42
CA GLY A 14 -12.59 -6.45 17.63
C GLY A 14 -14.06 -6.23 17.98
N PRO A 15 -14.62 -7.02 18.91
CA PRO A 15 -16.01 -6.85 19.36
C PRO A 15 -16.27 -5.51 20.06
N ASP A 16 -15.21 -4.79 20.45
CA ASP A 16 -15.25 -3.49 21.13
C ASP A 16 -14.93 -2.31 20.20
N ASP A 17 -14.69 -2.55 18.90
CA ASP A 17 -14.47 -1.47 17.93
C ASP A 17 -15.84 -0.91 17.49
N ASP A 18 -16.06 0.39 17.71
CA ASP A 18 -17.31 1.06 17.30
C ASP A 18 -17.51 0.93 15.79
N ARG A 19 -18.75 0.87 15.30
CA ARG A 19 -19.02 0.70 13.86
C ARG A 19 -18.41 1.80 12.99
N GLU A 20 -18.05 2.96 13.55
CA GLU A 20 -17.31 4.02 12.87
C GLU A 20 -15.81 3.72 12.71
N GLU A 21 -15.21 2.92 13.61
CA GLU A 21 -13.78 2.58 13.55
C GLU A 21 -13.44 1.49 12.52
N ASN A 22 -14.46 0.77 12.01
CA ASN A 22 -14.28 -0.46 11.24
C ASN A 22 -14.28 -0.31 9.70
N TRP A 23 -14.27 0.89 9.08
CA TRP A 23 -14.54 0.98 7.63
C TRP A 23 -13.50 1.65 6.73
N PHE A 24 -12.39 2.17 7.28
CA PHE A 24 -11.35 2.77 6.43
C PHE A 24 -10.08 1.93 6.42
N GLU A 25 -9.85 1.24 5.30
CA GLU A 25 -8.56 0.62 5.00
C GLU A 25 -7.47 1.71 4.98
N ARG A 26 -6.47 1.59 5.87
CA ARG A 26 -5.33 2.52 5.95
C ARG A 26 -4.11 1.89 5.28
N ILE A 27 -3.47 2.61 4.37
CA ILE A 27 -2.19 2.20 3.78
C ILE A 27 -1.03 2.81 4.57
N GLY A 28 -0.27 1.96 5.26
CA GLY A 28 0.98 2.32 5.91
C GLY A 28 2.20 1.93 5.08
N LEU A 29 3.37 2.45 5.46
CA LEU A 29 4.66 2.04 4.95
C LEU A 29 5.19 0.87 5.77
N ALA A 30 5.84 -0.07 5.10
CA ALA A 30 6.56 -1.16 5.73
C ALA A 30 7.92 -1.36 5.08
N ARG A 31 8.89 -1.79 5.89
CA ARG A 31 10.21 -2.21 5.42
C ARG A 31 10.44 -3.68 5.70
N LEU A 32 11.24 -4.33 4.86
CA LEU A 32 11.75 -5.67 5.18
C LEU A 32 12.66 -5.58 6.41
N THR A 33 12.46 -6.47 7.37
CA THR A 33 13.28 -6.52 8.59
C THR A 33 14.60 -7.23 8.37
N GLY A 34 14.67 -8.13 7.37
CA GLY A 34 15.83 -9.00 7.13
C GLY A 34 15.98 -10.15 8.12
N ARG A 35 15.13 -10.24 9.17
CA ARG A 35 15.21 -11.31 10.19
C ARG A 35 14.70 -12.65 9.68
N ARG A 36 13.63 -12.63 8.87
CA ARG A 36 13.07 -13.79 8.17
C ARG A 36 12.61 -13.38 6.76
N PRO A 37 12.61 -14.30 5.77
CA PRO A 37 12.11 -14.01 4.43
C PRO A 37 10.68 -13.45 4.46
N GLY A 38 10.48 -12.29 3.83
CA GLY A 38 9.17 -11.63 3.76
C GLY A 38 8.69 -10.98 5.06
N GLU A 39 9.50 -10.97 6.13
CA GLU A 39 9.12 -10.33 7.39
C GLU A 39 9.17 -8.80 7.25
N LEU A 40 8.04 -8.16 7.48
CA LEU A 40 7.81 -6.73 7.27
C LEU A 40 7.47 -6.05 8.60
N GLU A 41 8.00 -4.85 8.78
CA GLU A 41 7.77 -3.99 9.94
C GLU A 41 7.24 -2.64 9.47
N GLN A 42 6.17 -2.17 10.12
CA GLN A 42 5.58 -0.87 9.84
C GLN A 42 6.54 0.26 10.26
N THR A 43 6.68 1.29 9.42
CA THR A 43 7.64 2.38 9.65
C THR A 43 7.00 3.73 9.93
N ASN A 44 5.67 3.81 9.93
CA ASN A 44 4.93 5.04 10.18
C ASN A 44 3.61 4.76 10.93
N GLU A 45 3.15 5.71 11.75
CA GLU A 45 1.92 5.54 12.54
C GLU A 45 0.66 5.94 11.75
N GLU A 46 0.77 7.01 10.94
CA GLU A 46 -0.33 7.54 10.14
C GLU A 46 -0.49 6.79 8.80
N ALA A 47 -1.66 6.93 8.17
CA ALA A 47 -1.79 6.47 6.78
C ALA A 47 -0.85 7.30 5.90
N ALA A 48 -0.01 6.66 5.11
CA ALA A 48 0.93 7.35 4.23
C ALA A 48 0.23 7.94 3.00
N VAL A 49 -0.80 7.25 2.51
CA VAL A 49 -1.54 7.61 1.31
C VAL A 49 -2.99 7.13 1.41
N ASP A 50 -3.90 7.88 0.78
CA ASP A 50 -5.29 7.46 0.53
C ASP A 50 -5.39 6.94 -0.91
N ALA A 51 -5.09 5.66 -1.08
CA ALA A 51 -5.14 4.97 -2.36
C ALA A 51 -5.66 3.53 -2.19
N ARG A 52 -6.16 2.92 -3.26
CA ARG A 52 -6.56 1.50 -3.29
C ARG A 52 -5.84 0.76 -4.42
N TYR A 53 -5.75 -0.57 -4.29
CA TYR A 53 -5.22 -1.48 -5.31
C TYR A 53 -3.86 -1.09 -5.93
N LEU A 54 -2.84 -0.84 -5.10
CA LEU A 54 -1.49 -0.55 -5.61
C LEU A 54 -0.87 -1.77 -6.33
N ASP A 55 -0.49 -1.55 -7.59
CA ASP A 55 0.39 -2.40 -8.37
C ASP A 55 1.67 -1.67 -8.79
N VAL A 56 2.78 -2.39 -8.82
CA VAL A 56 4.14 -1.91 -9.05
C VAL A 56 4.79 -2.91 -9.99
N LEU A 57 5.09 -2.45 -11.20
CA LEU A 57 5.76 -3.22 -12.24
C LEU A 57 7.20 -2.70 -12.39
N PRO A 58 8.24 -3.51 -12.08
CA PRO A 58 9.61 -3.15 -12.41
C PRO A 58 9.80 -3.15 -13.93
N LEU A 59 10.52 -2.16 -14.45
CA LEU A 59 10.86 -2.04 -15.87
C LEU A 59 12.35 -2.38 -16.11
N PRO A 60 12.74 -2.80 -17.34
CA PRO A 60 14.10 -3.26 -17.61
C PRO A 60 15.21 -2.22 -17.39
N ASP A 61 14.88 -0.93 -17.45
CA ASP A 61 15.80 0.18 -17.24
C ASP A 61 15.98 0.56 -15.75
N GLY A 62 15.39 -0.22 -14.84
CA GLY A 62 15.41 0.03 -13.40
C GLY A 62 14.36 1.05 -12.92
N SER A 63 13.54 1.58 -13.83
CA SER A 63 12.35 2.36 -13.45
C SER A 63 11.21 1.46 -12.95
N TYR A 64 10.15 2.08 -12.43
CA TYR A 64 8.92 1.39 -12.06
C TYR A 64 7.71 2.05 -12.70
N ARG A 65 6.77 1.26 -13.19
CA ARG A 65 5.41 1.73 -13.48
C ARG A 65 4.51 1.36 -12.32
N ILE A 66 3.83 2.35 -11.74
CA ILE A 66 2.84 2.10 -10.69
C ILE A 66 1.43 2.32 -11.23
N TYR A 67 0.47 1.55 -10.71
CA TYR A 67 -0.97 1.66 -10.97
C TYR A 67 -1.69 1.66 -9.63
N TYR A 68 -2.64 2.57 -9.43
CA TYR A 68 -3.40 2.66 -8.19
C TYR A 68 -4.70 3.43 -8.41
N GLU A 69 -5.70 3.18 -7.56
CA GLU A 69 -6.90 4.01 -7.49
C GLU A 69 -6.68 5.14 -6.49
N ALA A 70 -6.76 6.39 -6.94
CA ALA A 70 -6.71 7.57 -6.09
C ALA A 70 -8.12 7.96 -5.66
N ARG A 71 -8.30 8.31 -4.38
CA ARG A 71 -9.53 8.93 -3.91
C ARG A 71 -9.53 10.41 -4.27
N LEU A 72 -10.64 10.91 -4.79
CA LEU A 72 -10.87 12.32 -5.09
C LEU A 72 -11.56 13.03 -3.91
N PRO A 73 -11.55 14.38 -3.86
CA PRO A 73 -12.19 15.12 -2.77
C PRO A 73 -13.71 14.87 -2.65
N ASP A 74 -14.37 14.46 -3.73
CA ASP A 74 -15.78 14.08 -3.76
C ASP A 74 -16.02 12.60 -3.40
N GLU A 75 -14.99 11.95 -2.87
CA GLU A 75 -14.95 10.53 -2.49
C GLU A 75 -15.06 9.53 -3.63
N SER A 76 -15.18 10.00 -4.89
CA SER A 76 -15.06 9.14 -6.05
C SER A 76 -13.61 8.67 -6.23
N HIS A 77 -13.42 7.69 -7.11
CA HIS A 77 -12.11 7.10 -7.35
C HIS A 77 -11.75 7.15 -8.83
N GLU A 78 -10.48 7.42 -9.12
CA GLU A 78 -9.93 7.34 -10.47
C GLU A 78 -8.69 6.45 -10.50
N LEU A 79 -8.53 5.70 -11.60
CA LEU A 79 -7.35 4.90 -11.84
C LEU A 79 -6.21 5.80 -12.33
N ARG A 80 -5.10 5.84 -11.59
CA ARG A 80 -3.88 6.56 -11.94
C ARG A 80 -2.74 5.63 -12.26
N THR A 81 -1.80 6.15 -13.05
CA THR A 81 -0.52 5.49 -13.31
C THR A 81 0.61 6.49 -13.38
N GLU A 82 1.78 6.13 -12.84
CA GLU A 82 2.95 6.99 -12.80
C GLU A 82 4.22 6.20 -13.13
N LEU A 83 5.15 6.85 -13.82
CA LEU A 83 6.50 6.33 -14.07
C LEU A 83 7.45 6.90 -13.00
N ILE A 84 7.99 6.02 -12.17
CA ILE A 84 9.01 6.36 -11.18
C ILE A 84 10.37 6.09 -11.80
N PRO A 85 11.22 7.11 -12.03
CA PRO A 85 12.53 6.91 -12.64
C PRO A 85 13.46 6.08 -11.73
N PRO A 86 14.51 5.46 -12.30
CA PRO A 86 15.52 4.79 -11.49
C PRO A 86 16.16 5.78 -10.49
N ARG A 87 16.49 5.28 -9.30
CA ARG A 87 17.18 6.05 -8.24
C ARG A 87 18.68 6.08 -8.44
#